data_AF-A0A524DFJ7-F1
#
_entry.id   AF-A0A524DFJ7-F1
#
_cell.length_a   1.000
_cell.length_b   1.000
_cell.length_c   1.000
_cell.angle_alpha   90.00
_cell.angle_beta   90.00
_cell.angle_gamma   90.00
#
_symmetry.space_group_name_H-M   'P 1'
#
loop_
_entity.id
_entity.type
_entity.pdbx_description
1 polymer ?
#
loop_
_entity_poly.entity_id
_entity_poly.type
_entity_poly.pdbx_seq_one_letter_code
_entity_poly.pdbx_strand_id
1 'polypeptide(L)'
;MKKKNFAILFFLLTYGILGGTISSFFNGNYIYAIKNNQVSNQVSLSNDNSAIVISDDITLWNDDNSRSPSIAIDTLNTVHVVWYDYTNGTWGSDIEIMYCTYTATAGWSNATVISDDETNWNNDDSYTPSIAVDSLNTVHVVWYDHTDGTWGSDTEIMYCNYTAAAGWSNATVISDDETNWNNDDSYTPSIAVDSLNTVHVVWYDSTDGIW
;
A
#
# COMPACT_ATOMS: atom_id res chain seq x y z
N MET A 1 -28.95 -19.71 21.61
CA MET A 1 -27.77 -20.02 22.47
C MET A 1 -27.58 -18.90 23.47
N LYS A 2 -27.60 -19.20 24.78
CA LYS A 2 -27.40 -18.21 25.85
C LYS A 2 -25.91 -17.86 25.94
N LYS A 3 -25.50 -16.61 25.68
CA LYS A 3 -24.14 -16.14 25.99
C LYS A 3 -24.00 -16.05 27.51
N LYS A 4 -23.07 -16.82 28.08
CA LYS A 4 -22.66 -16.71 29.49
C LYS A 4 -21.80 -15.45 29.63
N ASN A 5 -22.16 -14.55 30.54
CA ASN A 5 -21.29 -13.45 30.94
C ASN A 5 -20.21 -13.99 31.88
N PHE A 6 -18.94 -13.83 31.52
CA PHE A 6 -17.82 -14.00 32.45
C PHE A 6 -17.63 -12.69 33.21
N ALA A 7 -17.73 -12.73 34.53
CA ALA A 7 -17.27 -11.65 35.39
C ALA A 7 -15.76 -11.82 35.58
N ILE A 8 -14.96 -10.86 35.12
CA ILE A 8 -13.53 -10.80 35.39
C ILE A 8 -13.34 -9.95 36.65
N LEU A 9 -12.70 -10.55 37.66
CA LEU A 9 -12.37 -9.93 38.94
C LEU A 9 -11.15 -9.00 38.75
N PHE A 10 -11.30 -7.71 39.05
CA PHE A 10 -10.19 -6.75 39.00
C PHE A 10 -9.39 -6.77 40.30
N PHE A 11 -8.07 -6.95 40.22
CA PHE A 11 -7.14 -6.59 41.29
C PHE A 11 -6.64 -5.16 41.06
N LEU A 12 -6.93 -4.25 42.00
CA LEU A 12 -6.21 -2.98 42.09
C LEU A 12 -4.88 -3.23 42.80
N LEU A 13 -3.75 -3.01 42.12
CA LEU A 13 -2.50 -2.70 42.82
C LEU A 13 -2.39 -1.18 42.94
N THR A 14 -2.53 -0.66 44.15
CA THR A 14 -2.21 0.73 44.46
C THR A 14 -0.76 0.81 44.92
N TYR A 15 0.10 1.45 44.13
CA TYR A 15 1.42 1.88 44.59
C TYR A 15 1.35 3.34 45.01
N GLY A 16 1.54 3.58 46.31
CA GLY A 16 1.69 4.93 46.85
C GLY A 16 3.13 5.41 46.67
N ILE A 17 3.35 6.37 45.78
CA ILE A 17 4.52 7.25 45.84
C ILE A 17 3.98 8.68 45.96
N LEU A 18 4.58 9.47 46.86
CA LEU A 18 4.16 10.85 47.13
C LEU A 18 4.09 11.67 45.83
N GLY A 19 2.87 12.09 45.45
CA GLY A 19 2.65 12.99 44.32
C GLY A 19 1.63 12.53 43.26
N GLY A 20 0.50 11.95 43.68
CA GLY A 20 -0.65 11.67 42.82
C GLY A 20 -0.97 10.17 42.69
N THR A 21 -2.25 9.83 42.76
CA THR A 21 -2.73 8.47 42.49
C THR A 21 -2.65 8.19 40.98
N ILE A 22 -1.82 7.24 40.59
CA ILE A 22 -1.86 6.65 39.26
C ILE A 22 -2.80 5.44 39.36
N SER A 23 -3.95 5.52 38.72
CA SER A 23 -4.77 4.34 38.42
C SER A 23 -4.55 3.95 36.97
N SER A 24 -4.10 2.71 36.77
CA SER A 24 -4.07 2.06 35.46
C SER A 24 -5.13 0.97 35.46
N PHE A 25 -5.91 0.87 34.39
CA PHE A 25 -6.78 -0.27 34.15
C PHE A 25 -6.50 -0.83 32.76
N PHE A 26 -6.70 -2.15 32.63
CA PHE A 26 -6.55 -2.87 31.38
C PHE A 26 -7.90 -2.93 30.67
N ASN A 27 -7.92 -2.59 29.38
CA ASN A 27 -9.00 -2.94 28.47
C ASN A 27 -8.39 -3.43 27.16
N GLY A 28 -8.35 -4.76 26.96
CA GLY A 28 -7.66 -5.37 25.83
C GLY A 28 -6.15 -5.09 25.84
N ASN A 29 -5.58 -4.77 24.66
CA ASN A 29 -4.15 -4.52 24.45
C ASN A 29 -3.68 -3.10 24.85
N TYR A 30 -4.53 -2.28 25.46
CA TYR A 30 -4.21 -0.89 25.78
C TYR A 30 -4.01 -0.66 27.28
N ILE A 31 -2.99 0.14 27.62
CA ILE A 31 -2.75 0.66 28.97
C ILE A 31 -3.11 2.15 28.98
N TYR A 32 -4.07 2.53 29.82
CA TYR A 32 -4.41 3.94 30.07
C TYR A 32 -3.81 4.39 31.41
N ALA A 33 -3.06 5.49 31.40
CA ALA A 33 -2.58 6.14 32.62
C ALA A 33 -3.29 7.48 32.79
N ILE A 34 -3.96 7.67 33.94
CA ILE A 34 -4.59 8.94 34.29
C ILE A 34 -3.60 9.76 35.11
N LYS A 35 -3.26 10.97 34.63
CA LYS A 35 -2.56 11.99 35.42
C LYS A 35 -3.45 13.23 35.48
N ASN A 36 -3.81 13.66 36.70
CA ASN A 36 -4.55 14.90 36.97
C ASN A 36 -5.97 14.99 36.36
N ASN A 37 -6.72 13.89 36.32
CA ASN A 37 -8.14 13.87 35.94
C ASN A 37 -8.45 14.44 34.53
N GLN A 38 -7.45 14.46 33.64
CA GLN A 38 -7.61 14.75 32.22
C GLN A 38 -7.26 13.47 31.46
N VAL A 39 -8.19 12.96 30.65
CA VAL A 39 -7.91 11.89 29.71
C VAL A 39 -7.18 12.53 28.53
N SER A 40 -5.85 12.57 28.58
CA SER A 40 -5.07 12.92 27.39
C SER A 40 -5.01 11.69 26.50
N ASN A 41 -5.66 11.74 25.34
CA ASN A 41 -5.42 10.77 24.28
C ASN A 41 -3.98 10.92 23.77
N GLN A 42 -3.32 9.78 23.64
CA GLN A 42 -1.96 9.58 23.11
C GLN A 42 -0.78 10.06 23.97
N VAL A 43 -0.17 9.09 24.66
CA VAL A 43 1.29 9.05 24.78
C VAL A 43 1.71 7.63 24.38
N SER A 44 2.16 7.45 23.14
CA SER A 44 2.97 6.30 22.76
C SER A 44 4.35 6.47 23.42
N LEU A 45 4.56 5.76 24.52
CA LEU A 45 5.88 5.55 25.11
C LEU A 45 6.49 4.29 24.48
N SER A 46 7.28 4.46 23.42
CA SER A 46 8.39 3.55 23.15
C SER A 46 9.40 4.21 22.20
N ASN A 47 10.56 4.58 22.75
CA ASN A 47 11.79 4.80 21.99
C ASN A 47 12.36 3.44 21.56
N ASP A 48 11.61 2.65 20.80
CA ASP A 48 12.06 1.33 20.36
C ASP A 48 11.74 1.12 18.90
N ASN A 49 12.64 0.39 18.25
CA ASN A 49 12.65 -0.04 16.85
C ASN A 49 11.45 -0.95 16.50
N SER A 50 10.23 -0.54 16.77
CA SER A 50 9.03 -1.31 16.45
C SER A 50 8.74 -1.20 14.95
N ALA A 51 8.66 -2.36 14.28
CA ALA A 51 8.15 -2.45 12.92
C ALA A 51 6.77 -1.76 12.83
N ILE A 52 6.59 -0.96 11.78
CA ILE A 52 5.32 -0.28 11.48
C ILE A 52 4.64 -1.09 10.38
N VAL A 53 3.36 -1.42 10.59
CA VAL A 53 2.50 -1.96 9.54
C VAL A 53 2.00 -0.77 8.71
N ILE A 54 2.22 -0.81 7.40
CA ILE A 54 1.83 0.26 6.47
C ILE A 54 0.67 -0.13 5.55
N SER A 55 0.39 -1.43 5.47
CA SER A 55 -0.71 -1.98 4.67
C SER A 55 -2.04 -1.97 5.42
N ASP A 56 -2.06 -1.53 6.67
CA ASP A 56 -3.27 -1.43 7.48
C ASP A 56 -3.11 -0.25 8.46
N ASP A 57 -4.23 0.20 9.01
CA ASP A 57 -4.27 1.28 10.00
C ASP A 57 -5.24 0.96 11.15
N ILE A 58 -5.58 1.97 11.96
CA ILE A 58 -6.46 1.76 13.12
C ILE A 58 -7.90 1.42 12.74
N THR A 59 -8.27 1.59 11.47
CA THR A 59 -9.57 1.22 10.92
C THR A 59 -9.66 -0.25 10.56
N LEU A 60 -8.52 -0.96 10.49
CA LEU A 60 -8.43 -2.37 10.10
C LEU A 60 -9.10 -2.61 8.74
N TRP A 61 -8.80 -1.74 7.78
CA TRP A 61 -9.42 -1.81 6.46
C TRP A 61 -8.87 -2.97 5.63
N ASN A 62 -7.62 -3.38 5.89
CA ASN A 62 -6.99 -4.52 5.24
C ASN A 62 -7.26 -5.79 6.03
N ASP A 63 -7.95 -6.74 5.40
CA ASP A 63 -8.34 -8.01 6.03
C ASP A 63 -7.82 -9.27 5.30
N ASP A 64 -6.94 -9.09 4.30
CA ASP A 64 -6.28 -10.17 3.57
C ASP A 64 -4.76 -9.91 3.43
N ASN A 65 -4.11 -10.55 2.46
CA ASN A 65 -2.66 -10.55 2.33
C ASN A 65 -2.17 -9.33 1.55
N SER A 66 -1.08 -8.72 2.02
CA SER A 66 -0.26 -7.79 1.23
C SER A 66 1.04 -8.47 0.80
N ARG A 67 1.44 -8.34 -0.47
CA ARG A 67 2.61 -9.05 -1.01
C ARG A 67 3.41 -8.21 -2.00
N SER A 68 4.66 -8.65 -2.18
CA SER A 68 5.64 -8.12 -3.14
C SER A 68 5.76 -6.59 -3.14
N PRO A 69 6.13 -5.98 -1.99
CA PRO A 69 6.31 -4.54 -1.94
C PRO A 69 7.51 -4.09 -2.78
N SER A 70 7.42 -2.91 -3.35
CA SER A 70 8.52 -2.19 -4.01
C SER A 70 8.60 -0.76 -3.48
N ILE A 71 9.80 -0.19 -3.44
CA ILE A 71 10.08 1.07 -2.75
C ILE A 71 11.03 1.95 -3.55
N ALA A 72 10.75 3.25 -3.59
CA ALA A 72 11.62 4.28 -4.15
C ALA A 72 11.64 5.53 -3.27
N ILE A 73 12.68 6.36 -3.41
CA ILE A 73 12.84 7.59 -2.64
C ILE A 73 13.09 8.74 -3.61
N ASP A 74 12.32 9.82 -3.47
CA ASP A 74 12.45 11.01 -4.32
C ASP A 74 13.55 11.97 -3.83
N THR A 75 13.81 13.05 -4.58
CA THR A 75 14.82 14.05 -4.21
C THR A 75 14.43 14.91 -3.00
N LEU A 76 13.17 14.85 -2.56
CA LEU A 76 12.63 15.51 -1.37
C LEU A 76 12.71 14.62 -0.12
N ASN A 77 13.25 13.39 -0.25
CA ASN A 77 13.26 12.34 0.76
C ASN A 77 11.86 11.83 1.14
N THR A 78 10.90 11.96 0.23
CA THR A 78 9.64 11.22 0.30
C THR A 78 9.94 9.77 -0.05
N VAL A 79 9.50 8.85 0.80
CA VAL A 79 9.52 7.41 0.51
C VAL A 79 8.21 7.07 -0.16
N HIS A 80 8.27 6.30 -1.24
CA HIS A 80 7.14 5.81 -2.00
C HIS A 80 7.13 4.30 -1.94
N VAL A 81 6.00 3.70 -1.56
CA VAL A 81 5.86 2.24 -1.47
C VAL A 81 4.65 1.80 -2.26
N VAL A 82 4.82 0.74 -3.03
CA VAL A 82 3.74 0.02 -3.71
C VAL A 82 3.75 -1.44 -3.30
N TRP A 83 2.60 -2.11 -3.31
CA TRP A 83 2.44 -3.55 -3.09
C TRP A 83 1.15 -4.02 -3.74
N TYR A 84 0.94 -5.33 -3.87
CA TYR A 84 -0.39 -5.84 -4.23
C TYR A 84 -1.12 -6.43 -3.01
N ASP A 85 -2.44 -6.31 -3.01
CA ASP A 85 -3.27 -6.63 -1.85
C ASP A 85 -4.55 -7.38 -2.23
N TYR A 86 -4.92 -8.38 -1.43
CA TYR A 86 -6.09 -9.24 -1.66
C TYR A 86 -7.37 -8.72 -0.97
N THR A 87 -7.31 -7.57 -0.29
CA THR A 87 -8.44 -7.00 0.43
C THR A 87 -9.54 -6.55 -0.54
N ASN A 88 -10.76 -7.03 -0.29
CA ASN A 88 -11.94 -6.55 -1.00
C ASN A 88 -12.27 -5.10 -0.59
N GLY A 89 -12.60 -4.25 -1.56
CA GLY A 89 -12.89 -2.84 -1.30
C GLY A 89 -14.00 -2.27 -2.15
N THR A 90 -13.97 -0.96 -2.33
CA THR A 90 -14.89 -0.29 -3.26
C THR A 90 -14.51 -0.51 -4.72
N TRP A 91 -13.26 -0.89 -4.97
CA TRP A 91 -12.69 -1.29 -6.27
C TRP A 91 -13.22 -2.66 -6.71
N GLY A 92 -13.24 -3.65 -5.81
CA GLY A 92 -13.78 -4.95 -6.16
C GLY A 92 -13.35 -6.07 -5.22
N SER A 93 -13.19 -7.26 -5.79
CA SER A 93 -12.70 -8.46 -5.11
C SER A 93 -11.48 -9.10 -5.77
N ASP A 94 -11.06 -8.50 -6.87
CA ASP A 94 -9.80 -8.62 -7.54
C ASP A 94 -8.68 -7.99 -6.72
N ILE A 95 -7.44 -8.36 -7.06
CA ILE A 95 -6.24 -7.95 -6.35
C ILE A 95 -5.73 -6.64 -6.92
N GLU A 96 -5.43 -5.70 -6.03
CA GLU A 96 -5.07 -4.34 -6.41
C GLU A 96 -3.64 -3.97 -6.07
N ILE A 97 -3.07 -3.06 -6.88
CA ILE A 97 -1.86 -2.32 -6.56
C ILE A 97 -2.21 -1.15 -5.63
N MET A 98 -1.65 -1.23 -4.44
CA MET A 98 -1.74 -0.22 -3.40
C MET A 98 -0.50 0.68 -3.42
N TYR A 99 -0.67 1.93 -2.98
CA TYR A 99 0.39 2.92 -2.86
C TYR A 99 0.29 3.72 -1.56
N CYS A 100 1.41 4.01 -0.92
CA CYS A 100 1.49 4.99 0.16
C CYS A 100 2.84 5.72 0.16
N THR A 101 2.90 6.81 0.93
CA THR A 101 4.10 7.64 1.06
C THR A 101 4.51 7.79 2.52
N TYR A 102 5.79 8.07 2.76
CA TYR A 102 6.27 8.56 4.05
C TYR A 102 7.07 9.85 3.90
N THR A 103 6.80 10.80 4.77
CA THR A 103 7.65 11.98 4.98
C THR A 103 7.99 12.12 6.46
N ALA A 104 9.13 12.74 6.78
CA ALA A 104 9.52 12.98 8.16
C ALA A 104 8.54 13.90 8.92
N THR A 105 7.77 14.73 8.21
CA THR A 105 6.83 15.70 8.80
C THR A 105 5.43 15.14 9.00
N ALA A 106 4.95 14.29 8.07
CA ALA A 106 3.60 13.74 8.12
C ALA A 106 3.54 12.28 8.60
N GLY A 107 4.65 11.55 8.57
CA GLY A 107 4.65 10.10 8.72
C GLY A 107 4.14 9.41 7.46
N TRP A 108 3.61 8.20 7.63
CA TRP A 108 2.98 7.43 6.56
C TRP A 108 1.62 8.02 6.17
N SER A 109 1.34 8.12 4.88
CA SER A 109 -0.01 8.41 4.36
C SER A 109 -0.90 7.18 4.46
N ASN A 110 -2.21 7.37 4.29
CA ASN A 110 -3.11 6.27 4.00
C ASN A 110 -2.73 5.61 2.67
N ALA A 111 -3.06 4.33 2.54
CA ALA A 111 -2.94 3.59 1.28
C ALA A 111 -4.01 4.05 0.28
N THR A 112 -3.66 4.03 -1.00
CA THR A 112 -4.58 4.29 -2.12
C THR A 112 -4.39 3.23 -3.19
N VAL A 113 -5.47 2.75 -3.79
CA VAL A 113 -5.43 1.91 -5.00
C VAL A 113 -4.99 2.76 -6.19
N ILE A 114 -4.12 2.20 -7.05
CA ILE A 114 -3.62 2.88 -8.26
C ILE A 114 -3.81 2.06 -9.54
N SER A 115 -4.22 0.80 -9.42
CA SER A 115 -4.54 -0.10 -10.54
C SER A 115 -5.99 -0.03 -10.97
N ASP A 116 -6.87 0.58 -10.17
CA ASP A 116 -8.29 0.70 -10.49
C ASP A 116 -8.83 2.10 -10.16
N ASP A 117 -9.96 2.44 -10.77
CA ASP A 117 -10.71 3.67 -10.54
C ASP A 117 -12.24 3.42 -10.53
N GLU A 118 -13.04 4.46 -10.36
CA GLU A 118 -14.51 4.32 -10.29
C GLU A 118 -15.18 3.92 -11.62
N THR A 119 -14.42 3.66 -12.68
CA THR A 119 -14.93 3.31 -14.01
C THR A 119 -15.00 1.80 -14.25
N ASN A 120 -14.48 0.97 -13.32
CA ASN A 120 -14.40 -0.49 -13.43
C ASN A 120 -13.77 -0.94 -14.75
N TRP A 121 -12.77 -0.21 -15.23
CA TRP A 121 -12.05 -0.59 -16.44
C TRP A 121 -11.15 -1.81 -16.16
N ASN A 122 -10.52 -1.83 -14.98
CA ASN A 122 -9.84 -2.97 -14.41
C ASN A 122 -10.88 -3.85 -13.72
N ASN A 123 -10.86 -5.15 -14.00
CA ASN A 123 -11.84 -6.08 -13.43
C ASN A 123 -11.26 -7.48 -13.16
N ASP A 124 -9.93 -7.58 -13.19
CA ASP A 124 -9.19 -8.79 -12.90
C ASP A 124 -7.89 -8.41 -12.17
N ASP A 125 -7.14 -9.40 -11.70
CA ASP A 125 -6.08 -9.19 -10.73
C ASP A 125 -4.86 -8.44 -11.29
N SER A 126 -4.37 -7.46 -10.51
CA SER A 126 -3.11 -6.75 -10.71
C SER A 126 -2.01 -7.22 -9.74
N TYR A 127 -0.79 -7.45 -10.23
CA TYR A 127 0.27 -8.07 -9.44
C TYR A 127 1.69 -7.53 -9.67
N THR A 128 2.54 -7.81 -8.67
CA THR A 128 4.00 -7.62 -8.71
C THR A 128 4.42 -6.24 -9.21
N PRO A 129 4.06 -5.17 -8.46
CA PRO A 129 4.37 -3.83 -8.89
C PRO A 129 5.88 -3.53 -8.74
N SER A 130 6.40 -2.68 -9.61
CA SER A 130 7.74 -2.10 -9.51
C SER A 130 7.64 -0.58 -9.63
N ILE A 131 8.43 0.14 -8.84
CA ILE A 131 8.39 1.60 -8.75
C ILE A 131 9.77 2.22 -8.99
N ALA A 132 9.81 3.35 -9.68
CA ALA A 132 10.98 4.21 -9.80
C ALA A 132 10.56 5.68 -9.70
N VAL A 133 11.50 6.56 -9.35
CA VAL A 133 11.27 8.02 -9.28
C VAL A 133 12.34 8.73 -10.10
N ASP A 134 11.92 9.66 -10.96
CA ASP A 134 12.82 10.45 -11.81
C ASP A 134 13.42 11.66 -11.06
N SER A 135 14.33 12.40 -11.71
CA SER A 135 14.96 13.58 -11.10
C SER A 135 14.00 14.78 -10.93
N LEU A 136 12.78 14.69 -11.48
CA LEU A 136 11.72 15.69 -11.37
C LEU A 136 10.71 15.32 -10.27
N ASN A 137 10.95 14.22 -9.54
CA ASN A 137 10.04 13.61 -8.56
C ASN A 137 8.73 13.10 -9.18
N THR A 138 8.75 12.74 -10.46
CA THR A 138 7.70 11.93 -11.07
C THR A 138 7.85 10.51 -10.58
N VAL A 139 6.77 9.95 -10.03
CA VAL A 139 6.74 8.53 -9.65
C VAL A 139 6.24 7.72 -10.84
N HIS A 140 6.91 6.61 -11.12
CA HIS A 140 6.55 5.70 -12.19
C HIS A 140 6.29 4.32 -11.60
N VAL A 141 5.15 3.72 -11.93
CA VAL A 141 4.78 2.39 -11.45
C VAL A 141 4.40 1.52 -12.63
N VAL A 142 4.88 0.28 -12.60
CA VAL A 142 4.48 -0.78 -13.53
C VAL A 142 4.03 -2.01 -12.75
N TRP A 143 3.11 -2.77 -13.30
CA TRP A 143 2.62 -4.05 -12.77
C TRP A 143 2.17 -4.94 -13.93
N TYR A 144 1.92 -6.22 -13.67
CA TYR A 144 1.20 -7.05 -14.65
C TYR A 144 -0.25 -7.25 -14.23
N ASP A 145 -1.13 -7.42 -15.20
CA ASP A 145 -2.58 -7.36 -15.03
C ASP A 145 -3.28 -8.38 -15.93
N HIS A 146 -4.32 -9.02 -15.42
CA HIS A 146 -5.09 -10.02 -16.16
C HIS A 146 -6.33 -9.45 -16.88
N THR A 147 -6.59 -8.14 -16.79
CA THR A 147 -7.79 -7.54 -17.38
C THR A 147 -7.79 -7.61 -18.90
N ASP A 148 -8.87 -8.18 -19.44
CA ASP A 148 -9.18 -8.17 -20.86
C ASP A 148 -9.40 -6.73 -21.37
N GLY A 149 -8.86 -6.40 -22.54
CA GLY A 149 -9.00 -5.07 -23.12
C GLY A 149 -8.92 -5.04 -24.64
N THR A 150 -8.55 -3.88 -25.19
CA THR A 150 -8.32 -3.76 -26.64
C THR A 150 -7.04 -4.46 -27.10
N TRP A 151 -6.14 -4.75 -26.16
CA TRP A 151 -4.90 -5.52 -26.33
C TRP A 151 -5.19 -7.02 -26.49
N GLY A 152 -6.08 -7.59 -25.68
CA GLY A 152 -6.38 -9.01 -25.79
C GLY A 152 -7.00 -9.56 -24.52
N SER A 153 -6.73 -10.85 -24.28
CA SER A 153 -7.11 -11.59 -23.06
C SER A 153 -5.91 -12.26 -22.39
N ASP A 154 -4.72 -11.91 -22.85
CA ASP A 154 -3.42 -12.26 -22.30
C ASP A 154 -3.02 -11.25 -21.23
N THR A 155 -2.07 -11.67 -20.39
CA THR A 155 -1.56 -10.85 -19.29
C THR A 155 -0.72 -9.70 -19.84
N GLU A 156 -1.01 -8.47 -19.43
CA GLU A 156 -0.30 -7.29 -19.88
C GLU A 156 0.48 -6.58 -18.77
N ILE A 157 1.52 -5.85 -19.17
CA ILE A 157 2.23 -4.88 -18.35
C ILE A 157 1.53 -3.52 -18.45
N MET A 158 1.06 -3.07 -17.30
CA MET A 158 0.45 -1.76 -17.11
C MET A 158 1.47 -0.75 -16.61
N TYR A 159 1.23 0.52 -16.91
CA TYR A 159 2.04 1.66 -16.45
C TYR A 159 1.15 2.83 -16.04
N CYS A 160 1.50 3.47 -14.92
CA CYS A 160 1.00 4.80 -14.58
C CYS A 160 2.10 5.66 -13.95
N ASN A 161 1.86 6.97 -13.88
CA ASN A 161 2.75 7.89 -13.19
C ASN A 161 2.02 8.87 -12.30
N TYR A 162 2.70 9.38 -11.27
CA TYR A 162 2.21 10.44 -10.40
C TYR A 162 3.08 11.68 -10.53
N THR A 163 2.41 12.83 -10.69
CA THR A 163 3.03 14.14 -10.50
C THR A 163 2.26 14.93 -9.45
N ALA A 164 2.95 15.77 -8.67
CA ALA A 164 2.27 16.64 -7.69
C ALA A 164 1.26 17.61 -8.32
N ALA A 165 1.41 17.92 -9.62
CA ALA A 165 0.55 18.86 -10.33
C ALA A 165 -0.74 18.21 -10.86
N ALA A 166 -0.66 16.95 -11.33
CA ALA A 166 -1.79 16.28 -11.99
C ALA A 166 -2.39 15.12 -11.18
N GLY A 167 -1.69 14.61 -10.16
CA GLY A 167 -2.03 13.35 -9.52
C GLY A 167 -1.55 12.16 -10.35
N TRP A 168 -2.21 11.02 -10.17
CA TRP A 168 -1.99 9.82 -10.97
C TRP A 168 -2.54 10.00 -12.39
N SER A 169 -1.78 9.53 -13.38
CA SER A 169 -2.30 9.28 -14.72
C SER A 169 -3.23 8.07 -14.71
N ASN A 170 -4.07 7.94 -15.73
CA ASN A 170 -4.70 6.66 -16.02
C ASN A 170 -3.62 5.61 -16.30
N ALA A 171 -3.92 4.36 -15.97
CA ALA A 171 -3.09 3.23 -16.36
C ALA A 171 -3.14 3.03 -17.88
N THR A 172 -2.02 2.58 -18.45
CA THR A 172 -1.90 2.26 -19.87
C THR A 172 -1.10 0.98 -20.05
N VAL A 173 -1.51 0.12 -20.97
CA VAL A 173 -0.72 -1.03 -21.41
C VAL A 173 0.53 -0.57 -22.14
N ILE A 174 1.66 -1.22 -21.88
CA ILE A 174 2.95 -0.94 -22.53
C ILE A 174 3.60 -2.17 -23.17
N SER A 175 3.09 -3.38 -22.90
CA SER A 175 3.56 -4.63 -23.49
C SER A 175 2.82 -5.02 -24.77
N ASP A 176 1.73 -4.34 -25.12
CA ASP A 176 1.06 -4.50 -26.41
C ASP A 176 0.48 -3.16 -26.91
N ASP A 177 0.06 -3.14 -28.17
CA ASP A 177 -0.72 -2.06 -28.77
C ASP A 177 -1.81 -2.61 -29.71
N GLU A 178 -2.53 -1.76 -30.44
CA GLU A 178 -3.58 -2.19 -31.38
C GLU A 178 -3.06 -3.05 -32.56
N THR A 179 -1.75 -3.29 -32.65
CA THR A 179 -1.14 -4.15 -33.66
C THR A 179 -0.97 -5.60 -33.20
N ASN A 180 -1.26 -5.91 -31.93
CA ASN A 180 -1.12 -7.25 -31.33
C ASN A 180 0.23 -7.88 -31.67
N TRP A 181 1.29 -7.09 -31.46
CA TRP A 181 2.65 -7.55 -31.72
C TRP A 181 3.12 -8.47 -30.60
N ASN A 182 2.52 -8.31 -29.41
CA ASN A 182 2.50 -9.26 -28.32
C ASN A 182 1.16 -10.01 -28.36
N ASN A 183 1.16 -11.32 -28.17
CA ASN A 183 -0.06 -12.13 -28.24
C ASN A 183 -0.06 -13.32 -27.26
N ASP A 184 0.78 -13.22 -26.23
CA ASP A 184 0.91 -14.18 -25.15
C ASP A 184 1.42 -13.44 -23.90
N ASP A 185 1.37 -14.12 -22.76
CA ASP A 185 1.44 -13.45 -21.46
C ASP A 185 2.77 -12.73 -21.19
N SER A 186 2.65 -11.51 -20.66
CA SER A 186 3.73 -10.68 -20.12
C SER A 186 3.71 -10.58 -18.59
N TYR A 187 4.84 -10.85 -17.94
CA TYR A 187 4.94 -10.95 -16.48
C TYR A 187 6.16 -10.26 -15.88
N THR A 188 6.10 -10.07 -14.55
CA THR A 188 7.25 -9.69 -13.70
C THR A 188 7.99 -8.44 -14.17
N PRO A 189 7.30 -7.31 -14.34
CA PRO A 189 7.94 -6.11 -14.85
C PRO A 189 8.95 -5.54 -13.84
N SER A 190 9.97 -4.88 -14.36
CA SER A 190 10.92 -4.08 -13.58
C SER A 190 11.14 -2.75 -14.28
N ILE A 191 11.25 -1.68 -13.49
CA ILE A 191 11.39 -0.31 -13.98
C ILE A 191 12.62 0.38 -13.39
N ALA A 192 13.31 1.16 -14.21
CA ALA A 192 14.38 2.05 -13.80
C ALA A 192 14.31 3.37 -14.58
N VAL A 193 14.87 4.44 -14.01
CA VAL A 193 14.97 5.74 -14.67
C VAL A 193 16.44 6.13 -14.79
N ASP A 194 16.87 6.56 -15.98
CA ASP A 194 18.23 7.02 -16.20
C ASP A 194 18.44 8.51 -15.86
N SER A 195 19.69 8.97 -15.97
CA SER A 195 20.05 10.37 -15.64
C SER A 195 19.43 11.42 -16.58
N LEU A 196 18.80 11.01 -17.67
CA LEU A 196 18.09 11.88 -18.61
C LEU A 196 16.57 11.85 -18.37
N ASN A 197 16.12 11.22 -17.29
CA ASN A 197 14.72 10.95 -16.97
C ASN A 197 14.02 10.06 -18.00
N THR A 198 14.77 9.20 -18.69
CA THR A 198 14.17 8.18 -19.56
C THR A 198 13.77 6.99 -18.71
N VAL A 199 12.51 6.56 -18.85
CA VAL A 199 11.97 5.37 -18.19
C VAL A 199 12.34 4.13 -19.01
N HIS A 200 12.92 3.14 -18.34
CA HIS A 200 13.26 1.83 -18.91
C HIS A 200 12.43 0.77 -18.21
N VAL A 201 11.66 -0.01 -18.97
CA VAL A 201 10.86 -1.12 -18.45
C VAL A 201 11.29 -2.41 -19.13
N VAL A 202 11.42 -3.48 -18.35
CA VAL A 202 11.68 -4.83 -18.84
C VAL A 202 10.68 -5.80 -18.23
N TRP A 203 10.35 -6.87 -18.95
CA TRP A 203 9.44 -7.92 -18.48
C TRP A 203 9.83 -9.27 -19.07
N TYR A 204 9.21 -10.32 -18.54
CA TYR A 204 9.21 -11.66 -19.13
C TYR A 204 8.03 -11.76 -20.09
N ASP A 205 8.24 -12.33 -21.27
CA ASP A 205 7.24 -12.37 -22.34
C ASP A 205 7.18 -13.79 -22.92
N SER A 206 5.96 -14.27 -23.19
CA SER A 206 5.71 -15.62 -23.70
C SER A 206 5.46 -15.65 -25.21
N THR A 207 5.40 -14.51 -25.89
CA THR A 207 5.07 -14.44 -27.32
C THR A 207 6.13 -15.13 -28.16
N ASP A 208 5.69 -15.93 -29.12
CA ASP A 208 6.57 -16.54 -30.11
C ASP A 208 7.08 -15.48 -31.12
N GLY A 209 8.21 -14.83 -30.78
CA GLY A 209 8.87 -13.88 -31.66
C GLY A 209 9.74 -14.53 -32.75
N ILE A 210 9.90 -13.81 -33.87
CA ILE A 210 11.04 -13.97 -34.79
C ILE A 210 12.21 -13.16 -34.23
N TRP A 211 12.86 -13.69 -33.19
CA TRP A 211 14.06 -13.09 -32.60
C TRP A 211 15.27 -13.20 -33.53
#